data_AF-A0A1X7H657-F1
#
_entry.id   AF-A0A1X7H657-F1
#
_cell.length_a   1.000
_cell.length_b   1.000
_cell.length_c   1.000
_cell.angle_alpha   90.00
_cell.angle_beta   90.00
_cell.angle_gamma   90.00
#
_symmetry.space_group_name_H-M   'P 1'
#
loop_
_entity.id
_entity.type
_entity.pdbx_description
1 polymer ?
#
loop_
_entity_poly.entity_id
_entity_poly.type
_entity_poly.pdbx_seq_one_letter_code
_entity_poly.pdbx_strand_id
1 'polypeptide(L)'
;MPREWTTDRARCRRAGVPETVNFAVKPRLAEQMIDRTVPDLPAGRVWVAADEVYGRDGAFRRHLEEVGLPYVVNGEANQSVLPRPDWRHLARLVERCAAEDSWIELPAGPSRLETRIWQWWVRRVPAPDARAAPDPARPAG
;
A
#
# COMPACT_ATOMS: atom_id res chain seq x y z
N MET A 1 -6.30 17.83 7.51
CA MET A 1 -7.41 18.38 6.69
C MET A 1 -6.87 19.00 5.40
N PRO A 2 -7.62 19.06 4.29
CA PRO A 2 -7.23 19.80 3.09
C PRO A 2 -7.05 21.30 3.35
N ARG A 3 -6.21 22.00 2.57
CA ARG A 3 -5.88 23.42 2.81
C ARG A 3 -7.12 24.30 2.80
N GLU A 4 -7.97 24.13 1.79
CA GLU A 4 -9.26 24.81 1.60
C GLU A 4 -10.21 24.74 2.80
N TRP A 5 -10.08 23.72 3.64
CA TRP A 5 -10.86 23.62 4.87
C TRP A 5 -10.17 24.36 6.01
N THR A 6 -8.86 24.24 6.14
CA THR A 6 -8.09 24.86 7.25
C THR A 6 -7.86 26.36 7.11
N THR A 7 -7.93 26.93 5.91
CA THR A 7 -7.72 28.37 5.67
C THR A 7 -8.94 29.24 6.03
N ASP A 8 -10.15 28.68 6.06
CA ASP A 8 -11.35 29.39 6.54
C ASP A 8 -11.68 28.95 7.98
N ARG A 9 -11.11 29.68 8.95
CA ARG A 9 -11.31 29.39 10.38
C ARG A 9 -12.74 29.62 10.84
N ALA A 10 -13.47 30.54 10.20
CA ALA A 10 -14.88 30.75 10.52
C ALA A 10 -15.72 29.55 10.10
N ARG A 11 -15.47 29.00 8.90
CA ARG A 11 -16.11 27.77 8.42
C ARG A 11 -15.71 26.55 9.26
N CYS A 12 -14.45 26.40 9.67
CA CYS A 12 -14.00 25.34 10.58
C CYS A 12 -14.77 25.35 11.90
N ARG A 13 -14.89 26.52 12.55
CA ARG A 13 -15.63 26.64 13.82
C ARG A 13 -17.09 26.30 13.66
N ARG A 14 -17.76 26.75 12.59
CA ARG A 14 -19.15 26.37 12.29
C ARG A 14 -19.32 24.86 12.09
N ALA A 15 -18.31 24.19 11.54
CA ALA A 15 -18.29 22.75 11.34
C ALA A 15 -17.80 21.96 12.58
N GLY A 16 -17.53 22.62 13.71
CA GLY A 16 -17.05 21.97 14.94
C GLY A 16 -15.61 21.46 14.87
N VAL A 17 -14.80 21.94 13.91
CA VAL A 17 -13.39 21.54 13.76
C VAL A 17 -12.54 22.24 14.83
N PRO A 18 -11.83 21.51 15.72
CA PRO A 18 -10.99 22.11 16.74
C PRO A 18 -9.87 22.99 16.16
N GLU A 19 -9.48 24.03 16.89
CA GLU A 19 -8.44 24.97 16.44
C GLU A 19 -7.05 24.32 16.28
N THR A 20 -6.83 23.18 16.94
CA THR A 20 -5.60 22.37 16.85
C THR A 20 -5.48 21.58 15.54
N VAL A 21 -6.55 21.47 14.74
CA VAL A 21 -6.52 20.73 13.47
C VAL A 21 -5.81 21.54 12.39
N ASN A 22 -4.68 21.00 11.93
CA ASN A 22 -3.85 21.60 10.88
C ASN A 22 -4.02 20.90 9.52
N PHE A 23 -3.41 21.50 8.49
CA PHE A 23 -3.29 20.87 7.19
C PHE A 23 -2.49 19.56 7.31
N ALA A 24 -2.95 18.52 6.62
CA ALA A 24 -2.21 17.27 6.48
C ALA A 24 -2.50 16.68 5.10
N VAL A 25 -1.47 16.13 4.46
CA VAL A 25 -1.62 15.41 3.19
C VAL A 25 -2.40 14.11 3.41
N LYS A 26 -3.07 13.64 2.37
CA LYS A 26 -3.98 12.48 2.41
C LYS A 26 -3.38 11.26 3.14
N PRO A 27 -2.15 10.79 2.85
CA PRO A 27 -1.58 9.64 3.56
C PRO A 27 -1.47 9.85 5.06
N ARG A 28 -1.01 11.02 5.51
CA ARG A 28 -0.89 11.34 6.95
C ARG A 28 -2.24 11.38 7.66
N LEU A 29 -3.30 11.82 6.98
CA LEU A 29 -4.66 11.75 7.53
C LEU A 29 -5.14 10.31 7.66
N ALA A 30 -4.83 9.45 6.70
CA ALA A 30 -5.18 8.03 6.77
C ALA A 30 -4.44 7.34 7.92
N GLU A 31 -3.14 7.61 8.13
CA GLU A 31 -2.36 7.11 9.28
C GLU A 31 -3.04 7.48 10.61
N GLN A 32 -3.40 8.75 10.78
CA GLN A 32 -4.12 9.21 11.98
C GLN A 32 -5.47 8.50 12.18
N MET A 33 -6.19 8.20 11.09
CA MET A 33 -7.45 7.45 11.17
C MET A 33 -7.20 6.00 11.56
N ILE A 34 -6.15 5.39 11.01
CA ILE A 34 -5.74 4.01 11.30
C ILE A 34 -5.34 3.90 12.77
N ASP A 35 -4.43 4.74 13.25
CA ASP A 35 -3.94 4.76 14.63
C ASP A 35 -5.08 4.89 15.65
N ARG A 36 -6.09 5.68 15.32
CA ARG A 36 -7.24 5.88 16.19
C ARG A 36 -8.22 4.70 16.19
N THR A 37 -8.40 4.03 15.05
CA THR A 37 -9.53 3.11 14.87
C THR A 37 -9.12 1.65 15.02
N VAL A 38 -7.93 1.29 14.55
CA VAL A 38 -7.47 -0.10 14.51
C VAL A 38 -7.34 -0.76 15.88
N PRO A 39 -6.87 -0.07 16.95
CA PRO A 39 -6.81 -0.67 18.29
C PRO A 39 -8.16 -1.18 18.82
N ASP A 40 -9.25 -0.58 18.37
CA ASP A 40 -10.62 -0.93 18.80
C ASP A 40 -11.27 -2.03 17.93
N LEU A 41 -10.62 -2.45 16.84
CA LEU A 41 -11.15 -3.45 15.92
C LEU A 41 -10.67 -4.87 16.26
N PRO A 42 -11.44 -5.91 15.89
CA PRO A 42 -11.03 -7.29 16.11
C PRO A 42 -9.72 -7.62 15.38
N ALA A 43 -8.72 -8.06 16.14
CA ALA A 43 -7.42 -8.47 15.59
C ALA A 43 -7.56 -9.56 14.52
N GLY A 44 -6.73 -9.47 13.47
CA GLY A 44 -6.66 -10.48 12.41
C GLY A 44 -7.83 -10.49 11.39
N ARG A 45 -8.78 -9.56 11.50
CA ARG A 45 -9.90 -9.41 10.54
C ARG A 45 -9.88 -8.08 9.78
N VAL A 46 -8.83 -7.29 9.97
CA VAL A 46 -8.70 -5.94 9.41
C VAL A 46 -7.56 -5.92 8.41
N TRP A 47 -7.81 -5.30 7.27
CA TRP A 47 -6.80 -5.00 6.26
C TRP A 47 -7.14 -3.67 5.59
N VAL A 48 -6.14 -3.05 4.97
CA VAL A 48 -6.29 -1.74 4.32
C VAL A 48 -6.28 -1.90 2.80
N ALA A 49 -7.29 -1.37 2.12
CA ALA A 49 -7.27 -1.12 0.69
C ALA A 49 -7.07 0.37 0.44
N ALA A 50 -6.13 0.78 -0.41
CA ALA A 50 -5.95 2.20 -0.74
C ALA A 50 -5.51 2.44 -2.19
N ASP A 51 -5.82 3.64 -2.68
CA ASP A 51 -5.47 4.07 -4.03
C ASP A 51 -3.96 4.37 -4.19
N GLU A 52 -3.57 4.71 -5.42
CA GLU A 52 -2.19 4.95 -5.82
C GLU A 52 -1.51 6.11 -5.08
N VAL A 53 -2.26 7.12 -4.62
CA VAL A 53 -1.69 8.23 -3.85
C VAL A 53 -1.09 7.73 -2.55
N TYR A 54 -1.69 6.69 -1.95
CA TYR A 54 -1.20 6.07 -0.73
C TYR A 54 -0.07 5.08 -1.01
N GLY A 55 -0.19 4.24 -2.05
CA GLY A 55 0.84 3.23 -2.33
C GLY A 55 2.18 3.81 -2.78
N ARG A 56 2.18 5.00 -3.43
CA ARG A 56 3.41 5.73 -3.77
C ARG A 56 4.10 6.35 -2.55
N ASP A 57 3.37 6.58 -1.46
CA ASP A 57 3.95 7.04 -0.21
C ASP A 57 4.60 5.84 0.54
N GLY A 58 5.91 5.71 0.40
CA GLY A 58 6.66 4.64 1.07
C GLY A 58 6.62 4.71 2.60
N ALA A 59 6.41 5.90 3.18
CA ALA A 59 6.26 6.03 4.62
C ALA A 59 4.86 5.59 5.09
N PHE A 60 3.82 5.78 4.27
CA PHE A 60 2.50 5.21 4.52
C PHE A 60 2.52 3.68 4.53
N ARG A 61 3.16 3.05 3.54
CA ARG A 61 3.33 1.60 3.50
C ARG A 61 4.10 1.08 4.72
N ARG A 62 5.21 1.75 5.08
CA ARG A 62 5.97 1.41 6.29
C ARG A 62 5.12 1.51 7.56
N HIS A 63 4.33 2.56 7.69
CA HIS A 63 3.45 2.73 8.82
C HIS A 63 2.48 1.55 8.97
N LEU A 64 1.85 1.08 7.88
CA LEU A 64 1.00 -0.11 7.88
C LEU A 64 1.76 -1.37 8.34
N GLU A 65 3.01 -1.53 7.92
CA GLU A 65 3.88 -2.64 8.35
C GLU A 65 4.23 -2.55 9.84
N GLU A 66 4.54 -1.36 10.34
CA GLU A 66 4.87 -1.10 11.76
C GLU A 66 3.70 -1.40 12.69
N VAL A 67 2.47 -1.09 12.28
CA VAL A 67 1.25 -1.42 13.04
C VAL A 67 0.73 -2.84 12.77
N GLY A 68 1.43 -3.62 11.93
CA GLY A 68 1.09 -5.01 11.64
C GLY A 68 -0.19 -5.21 10.82
N LEU A 69 -0.59 -4.22 10.02
CA LEU A 69 -1.80 -4.28 9.20
C LEU A 69 -1.51 -4.85 7.81
N PRO A 70 -2.16 -5.95 7.41
CA PRO A 70 -2.16 -6.41 6.03
C PRO A 70 -2.76 -5.33 5.11
N TYR A 71 -2.21 -5.15 3.91
CA TYR A 71 -2.69 -4.12 2.99
C TYR A 71 -2.59 -4.51 1.52
N VAL A 72 -3.46 -3.90 0.72
CA VAL A 72 -3.42 -3.90 -0.75
C VAL A 72 -3.49 -2.44 -1.19
N VAL A 73 -2.41 -1.97 -1.82
CA VAL A 73 -2.33 -0.58 -2.33
C VAL A 73 -1.91 -0.59 -3.78
N ASN A 74 -2.50 0.30 -4.58
CA ASN A 74 -2.04 0.50 -5.95
C ASN A 74 -0.68 1.21 -5.93
N GLY A 75 0.23 0.82 -6.82
CA GLY A 75 1.54 1.43 -6.96
C GLY A 75 1.99 1.49 -8.40
N GLU A 76 3.00 2.31 -8.67
CA GLU A 76 3.59 2.42 -10.01
C GLU A 76 4.43 1.16 -10.31
N ALA A 77 4.48 0.77 -11.59
CA ALA A 77 5.22 -0.42 -12.04
C ALA A 77 6.73 -0.34 -11.71
N ASN A 78 7.30 0.86 -11.70
CA ASN A 78 8.68 1.17 -11.34
C ASN A 78 8.86 1.43 -9.83
N GLN A 79 7.85 1.23 -9.00
CA GLN A 79 7.95 1.49 -7.56
C GLN A 79 8.90 0.48 -6.91
N SER A 80 9.84 1.00 -6.11
CA SER A 80 10.64 0.19 -5.20
C SER A 80 9.82 -0.25 -4.00
N VAL A 81 9.64 -1.56 -3.89
CA VAL A 81 8.85 -2.22 -2.84
C VAL A 81 9.71 -2.94 -1.80
N LEU A 82 10.99 -3.19 -2.09
CA LEU A 82 11.87 -3.94 -1.20
C LEU A 82 13.21 -3.23 -0.98
N PRO A 83 13.81 -3.34 0.21
CA PRO A 83 15.09 -2.71 0.53
C PRO A 83 16.30 -3.39 -0.14
N ARG A 84 16.10 -4.32 -1.08
CA ARG A 84 17.19 -5.06 -1.74
C ARG A 84 17.52 -4.54 -3.15
N PRO A 85 18.82 -4.46 -3.52
CA PRO A 85 19.23 -3.98 -4.83
C PRO A 85 18.70 -4.78 -6.02
N ASP A 86 18.51 -6.10 -5.87
CA ASP A 86 18.06 -6.97 -6.97
C ASP A 86 16.53 -6.97 -7.15
N TRP A 87 15.80 -6.33 -6.22
CA TRP A 87 14.34 -6.38 -6.12
C TRP A 87 13.74 -4.96 -6.13
N ARG A 88 14.42 -4.05 -6.84
CA ARG A 88 14.15 -2.62 -6.80
C ARG A 88 12.86 -2.18 -7.47
N HIS A 89 12.21 -2.98 -8.32
CA HIS A 89 11.02 -2.56 -9.07
C HIS A 89 10.01 -3.69 -9.19
N LEU A 90 8.72 -3.38 -8.94
CA LEU A 90 7.60 -4.32 -9.05
C LEU A 90 7.53 -5.01 -10.42
N ALA A 91 7.61 -4.25 -11.52
CA ALA A 91 7.54 -4.80 -12.87
C ALA A 91 8.66 -5.83 -13.13
N ARG A 92 9.90 -5.52 -12.71
CA ARG A 92 11.04 -6.43 -12.86
C ARG A 92 10.86 -7.73 -12.07
N LEU A 93 10.21 -7.65 -10.91
CA LEU A 93 9.91 -8.84 -10.12
C LEU A 93 8.90 -9.73 -10.84
N VAL A 94 7.83 -9.14 -11.38
CA VAL A 94 6.82 -9.86 -12.17
C VAL A 94 7.45 -10.48 -13.40
N GLU A 95 8.20 -9.72 -14.21
CA GLU A 95 8.90 -10.21 -15.40
C GLU A 95 9.80 -11.43 -15.13
N ARG A 96 10.45 -11.47 -13.97
CA ARG A 96 11.40 -12.54 -13.63
C ARG A 96 10.75 -13.77 -13.01
N CYS A 97 9.61 -13.61 -12.36
CA CYS A 97 9.08 -14.63 -11.45
C CYS A 97 7.68 -15.13 -11.82
N ALA A 98 6.89 -14.36 -12.58
CA ALA A 98 5.57 -14.75 -13.00
C ALA A 98 5.66 -15.52 -14.32
N ALA A 99 5.38 -16.82 -14.27
CA ALA A 99 5.17 -17.62 -15.48
C ALA A 99 3.76 -17.35 -16.03
N GLU A 100 3.55 -17.54 -17.34
CA GLU A 100 2.25 -17.30 -17.98
C GLU A 100 1.12 -18.13 -17.37
N ASP A 101 1.40 -19.37 -16.98
CA ASP A 101 0.47 -20.30 -16.33
C ASP A 101 0.26 -20.03 -14.83
N SER A 102 1.01 -19.10 -14.25
CA SER A 102 0.90 -18.73 -12.83
C SER A 102 -0.09 -17.59 -12.55
N TRP A 103 -0.68 -17.02 -13.61
CA TRP A 103 -1.70 -15.98 -13.50
C TRP A 103 -3.08 -16.58 -13.29
N ILE A 104 -3.84 -15.96 -12.40
CA ILE A 104 -5.23 -16.34 -12.10
C ILE A 104 -6.13 -15.24 -12.65
N GLU A 105 -7.05 -15.63 -13.52
CA GLU A 105 -8.10 -14.75 -14.01
C GLU A 105 -9.28 -14.73 -13.04
N LEU A 106 -9.61 -13.54 -12.55
CA LEU A 106 -10.75 -13.31 -11.68
C LEU A 106 -11.66 -12.26 -12.31
N PRO A 107 -12.99 -12.47 -12.28
CA PRO A 107 -13.91 -11.43 -12.73
C PRO A 107 -13.76 -10.20 -11.85
N ALA A 108 -13.77 -9.02 -12.47
CA ALA A 108 -13.96 -7.77 -11.74
C ALA A 108 -15.28 -7.89 -10.98
N GLY A 109 -15.26 -7.51 -9.69
CA GLY A 109 -16.50 -7.24 -8.98
C GLY A 109 -17.36 -6.23 -9.76
N PRO A 110 -18.65 -6.12 -9.44
CA PRO A 110 -19.59 -5.28 -10.18
C PRO A 110 -19.04 -3.86 -10.36
N SER A 111 -18.67 -3.50 -11.59
CA SER A 111 -18.14 -2.19 -11.95
C SER A 111 -19.10 -1.44 -12.86
N ARG A 112 -19.02 -0.11 -12.83
CA ARG A 112 -19.85 0.79 -13.67
C ARG A 112 -19.51 0.73 -15.16
N LEU A 113 -18.32 0.24 -15.48
CA LEU A 113 -17.86 -0.14 -16.81
C LEU A 113 -17.96 -1.67 -16.85
N GLU A 114 -18.43 -2.26 -17.94
CA GLU A 114 -18.68 -3.70 -18.11
C GLU A 114 -17.64 -4.62 -17.44
N THR A 115 -18.07 -5.82 -17.05
CA THR A 115 -17.26 -6.83 -16.36
C THR A 115 -15.89 -7.00 -17.03
N ARG A 116 -14.84 -6.45 -16.41
CA ARG A 116 -13.46 -6.71 -16.84
C ARG A 116 -12.99 -8.02 -16.20
N ILE A 117 -12.15 -8.77 -16.89
CA ILE A 117 -11.37 -9.83 -16.26
C ILE A 117 -10.10 -9.18 -15.71
N TRP A 118 -9.77 -9.44 -14.45
CA TRP A 118 -8.49 -9.07 -13.85
C TRP A 118 -7.58 -10.29 -13.81
N GLN A 119 -6.32 -10.10 -14.17
CA GLN A 119 -5.28 -11.09 -13.97
C GLN A 119 -4.53 -10.80 -12.67
N TRP A 120 -4.41 -11.82 -11.83
CA TRP A 120 -3.77 -11.76 -10.53
C TRP A 120 -2.60 -12.71 -10.49
N TRP A 121 -1.51 -12.25 -9.90
CA TRP A 121 -0.36 -13.08 -9.57
C TRP A 121 0.08 -12.74 -8.15
N VAL A 122 0.27 -13.77 -7.32
CA VAL A 122 0.65 -13.60 -5.92
C VAL A 122 1.91 -14.39 -5.66
N ARG A 123 2.88 -13.74 -5.02
CA ARG A 123 4.09 -14.39 -4.57
C ARG A 123 4.44 -13.97 -3.15
N ARG A 124 4.88 -14.93 -2.35
CA ARG A 124 5.52 -14.63 -1.07
C ARG A 124 6.92 -14.09 -1.32
N VAL A 125 7.14 -12.85 -0.92
CA VAL A 125 8.48 -12.24 -0.93
C VAL A 125 9.17 -12.57 0.41
N PRO A 126 10.46 -12.95 0.40
CA PRO A 126 11.22 -13.13 1.64
C PRO A 126 11.22 -11.86 2.49
N ALA A 127 11.21 -12.01 3.81
CA ALA A 127 11.39 -10.88 4.72
C ALA A 127 12.72 -10.15 4.40
N PRO A 128 12.81 -8.82 4.62
CA PRO A 128 14.02 -8.04 4.38
C PRO A 128 15.30 -8.68 4.95
N ASP A 129 15.17 -9.32 6.12
CA ASP A 129 16.26 -9.90 6.90
C ASP A 129 16.45 -11.41 6.68
N ALA A 130 15.61 -12.04 5.86
CA ALA A 130 15.79 -13.44 5.49
C ALA A 130 17.02 -13.54 4.57
N ARG A 131 18.16 -13.98 5.15
CA ARG A 131 19.40 -14.27 4.42
C ARG A 131 19.04 -15.09 3.20
N ALA A 132 19.25 -14.55 2.00
CA ALA A 132 19.00 -15.29 0.78
C ALA A 132 19.88 -16.54 0.81
N ALA A 133 19.28 -17.71 0.59
CA ALA A 133 20.06 -18.88 0.20
C ALA A 133 20.89 -18.49 -1.03
N PRO A 134 22.16 -18.92 -1.12
CA PRO A 134 23.00 -18.60 -2.26
C PRO A 134 22.31 -19.05 -3.56
N ASP A 135 22.34 -18.17 -4.55
CA ASP A 135 21.87 -18.44 -5.90
C ASP A 135 22.67 -19.62 -6.48
N PRO A 136 22.04 -20.77 -6.80
CA PRO A 136 22.75 -21.91 -7.35
C PRO A 136 23.33 -21.64 -8.75
N ALA A 137 22.94 -20.54 -9.41
CA ALA A 137 23.39 -20.18 -10.75
C ALA A 137 24.57 -19.19 -10.80
N ARG A 138 25.08 -18.72 -9.64
CA ARG A 138 26.23 -17.80 -9.62
C ARG A 138 27.53 -18.55 -9.33
N PRO A 139 28.42 -18.79 -10.32
CA PRO A 139 29.74 -19.32 -10.03
C PRO A 139 30.53 -18.31 -9.19
N ALA A 140 31.22 -18.81 -8.16
CA ALA A 140 32.14 -18.03 -7.36
C ALA A 140 33.29 -17.55 -8.25
N GLY A 141 33.39 -16.24 -8.42
CA GLY A 141 34.49 -15.54 -9.09
C GLY A 141 34.91 -14.37 -8.23
#